data_AF-A0A4Y2I408-F1
#
_entry.id   AF-A0A4Y2I408-F1
#
_cell.length_a   1.000
_cell.length_b   1.000
_cell.length_c   1.000
_cell.angle_alpha   90.00
_cell.angle_beta   90.00
_cell.angle_gamma   90.00
#
_symmetry.space_group_name_H-M   'P 1'
#
loop_
_entity.id
_entity.type
_entity.pdbx_description
1 polymer ?
#
loop_
_entity_poly.entity_id
_entity_poly.type
_entity_poly.pdbx_seq_one_letter_code
_entity_poly.pdbx_strand_id
1 'polypeptide(L)'
;MKQFVKALPKEGECFKYLCDQFPGLSEAKLKEGVFVGPDIRKMMKDENFETKMEANERISWGSFKRVITSFLGPKLQIYCRRDDKKNSRF
;
A
#
# COMPACT_ATOMS: atom_id res chain seq x y z
N MET A 1 -0.82 9.00 3.10
CA MET A 1 -1.38 8.19 1.99
C MET A 1 -1.52 8.99 0.71
N LYS A 2 -2.08 10.20 0.81
CA LYS A 2 -2.21 11.18 -0.27
C LYS A 2 -1.03 11.27 -1.23
N GLN A 3 0.18 11.50 -0.72
CA GLN A 3 1.36 11.69 -1.57
C GLN A 3 1.73 10.46 -2.40
N PHE A 4 1.59 9.26 -1.85
CA PHE A 4 1.88 8.03 -2.59
C PHE A 4 0.89 7.85 -3.76
N VAL A 5 -0.42 7.98 -3.52
CA VAL A 5 -1.41 7.83 -4.61
C VAL A 5 -1.32 8.94 -5.64
N LYS A 6 -0.91 10.15 -5.26
CA LYS A 6 -0.65 11.23 -6.23
C LYS A 6 0.53 10.94 -7.14
N ALA A 7 1.55 10.25 -6.65
CA ALA A 7 2.72 9.86 -7.42
C ALA A 7 2.51 8.59 -8.27
N LEU A 8 1.47 7.80 -8.00
CA LEU A 8 1.15 6.61 -8.80
C LEU A 8 0.68 6.99 -10.21
N PRO A 9 1.12 6.24 -11.25
CA PRO A 9 0.60 6.36 -12.60
C PRO A 9 -0.91 6.04 -12.61
N LYS A 10 -1.72 6.91 -13.22
CA LYS A 10 -3.19 6.79 -13.19
C LYS A 10 -3.71 5.67 -14.06
N GLU A 11 -2.93 5.28 -15.05
CA GLU A 11 -3.23 4.20 -15.98
C GLU A 11 -2.60 2.86 -15.54
N GLY A 12 -1.77 2.88 -14.48
CA GLY A 12 -1.06 1.71 -13.97
C GLY A 12 -1.97 0.68 -13.31
N GLU A 13 -1.53 -0.58 -13.30
CA GLU A 13 -2.28 -1.68 -12.69
C GLU A 13 -2.55 -1.46 -11.19
N CYS A 14 -1.58 -0.86 -10.49
CA CYS A 14 -1.70 -0.49 -9.08
C CYS A 14 -2.88 0.47 -8.82
N PHE A 15 -3.06 1.48 -9.67
CA PHE A 15 -4.17 2.44 -9.52
C PHE A 15 -5.51 1.82 -9.89
N LYS A 16 -5.57 1.00 -10.94
CA LYS A 16 -6.79 0.25 -11.30
C LYS A 16 -7.23 -0.67 -10.16
N TYR A 17 -6.29 -1.39 -9.55
CA TYR A 17 -6.56 -2.23 -8.40
C TYR A 17 -7.09 -1.44 -7.19
N LEU A 18 -6.62 -0.22 -6.96
CA LEU A 18 -7.17 0.66 -5.92
C LEU A 18 -8.63 1.03 -6.19
N CYS A 19 -9.00 1.32 -7.44
CA CYS A 19 -10.39 1.57 -7.80
C CYS A 19 -11.27 0.36 -7.50
N ASP A 20 -10.79 -0.85 -7.82
CA ASP A 20 -11.53 -2.10 -7.58
C ASP A 20 -11.66 -2.44 -6.09
N GLN A 21 -10.64 -2.15 -5.27
CA GLN A 21 -10.66 -2.41 -3.82
C GLN A 21 -11.54 -1.45 -3.03
N PHE A 22 -11.79 -0.26 -3.58
CA PHE A 22 -12.55 0.81 -2.95
C PHE A 22 -13.67 1.31 -3.87
N PRO A 23 -14.64 0.45 -4.25
CA PRO A 23 -15.72 0.84 -5.18
C PRO A 23 -16.63 1.94 -4.60
N GLY A 24 -16.62 2.14 -3.27
CA GLY A 24 -17.33 3.24 -2.61
C GLY A 24 -16.59 4.59 -2.64
N LEU A 25 -15.34 4.63 -3.09
CA LEU A 25 -14.59 5.87 -3.31
C LEU A 25 -14.66 6.23 -4.78
N SER A 26 -14.99 7.50 -5.08
CA SER A 26 -14.89 7.99 -6.45
C SER A 26 -13.43 8.06 -6.88
N GLU A 27 -13.19 7.88 -8.17
CA GLU A 27 -11.86 7.99 -8.77
C GLU A 27 -11.18 9.33 -8.42
N ALA A 28 -11.95 10.43 -8.35
CA ALA A 28 -11.46 11.73 -7.92
C ALA A 28 -10.92 11.72 -6.48
N LYS A 29 -11.61 11.06 -5.55
CA LYS A 29 -11.14 10.92 -4.16
C LYS A 29 -9.88 10.05 -4.09
N LEU A 30 -9.80 9.00 -4.90
CA LEU A 30 -8.62 8.16 -5.02
C LEU A 30 -7.43 8.96 -5.59
N LYS A 31 -7.63 9.73 -6.66
CA LYS A 31 -6.59 10.60 -7.27
C LYS A 31 -6.09 11.66 -6.29
N GLU A 32 -6.99 12.27 -5.53
CA GLU A 32 -6.63 13.20 -4.45
C GLU A 32 -6.05 12.52 -3.22
N GLY A 33 -6.10 11.19 -3.18
CA GLY A 33 -5.60 10.34 -2.11
C GLY A 33 -6.28 10.62 -0.76
N VAL A 34 -7.59 10.86 -0.82
CA VAL A 34 -8.46 11.06 0.33
C VAL A 34 -8.90 9.69 0.84
N PHE A 35 -8.25 9.23 1.90
CA PHE A 35 -8.54 7.95 2.56
C PHE A 35 -8.83 8.19 4.04
N VAL A 36 -9.77 7.44 4.60
CA VAL A 36 -9.98 7.44 6.05
C VAL A 36 -9.10 6.39 6.72
N GLY A 37 -8.96 6.45 8.05
CA GLY A 37 -8.13 5.52 8.81
C GLY A 37 -8.39 4.02 8.51
N PRO A 38 -9.66 3.57 8.43
CA PRO A 38 -9.99 2.21 8.01
C PRO A 38 -9.47 1.82 6.63
N ASP A 39 -9.58 2.69 5.62
CA ASP A 39 -9.13 2.41 4.25
C ASP A 39 -7.62 2.21 4.20
N ILE A 40 -6.88 3.10 4.87
CA ILE A 40 -5.42 3.01 4.97
C ILE A 40 -5.04 1.69 5.64
N ARG A 41 -5.72 1.29 6.71
CA ARG A 41 -5.46 0.01 7.39
C ARG A 41 -5.79 -1.20 6.53
N LYS A 42 -6.86 -1.16 5.73
CA LYS A 42 -7.22 -2.23 4.79
C LYS A 42 -6.11 -2.41 3.76
N MET A 43 -5.69 -1.32 3.12
CA MET A 43 -4.69 -1.35 2.06
C MET A 43 -3.27 -1.69 2.58
N MET A 44 -2.91 -1.25 3.79
CA MET A 44 -1.63 -1.62 4.43
C MET A 44 -1.52 -3.11 4.76
N LYS A 45 -2.65 -3.84 4.81
CA LYS A 45 -2.71 -5.29 5.06
C LYS A 45 -2.90 -6.11 3.79
N ASP A 46 -3.15 -5.45 2.66
CA ASP A 46 -3.47 -6.13 1.42
C ASP A 46 -2.19 -6.51 0.70
N GLU A 47 -1.75 -7.76 0.88
CA GLU A 47 -0.56 -8.29 0.22
C GLU A 47 -0.72 -8.37 -1.30
N ASN A 48 -1.96 -8.53 -1.80
CA ASN A 48 -2.23 -8.55 -3.24
C ASN A 48 -1.94 -7.18 -3.87
N PHE A 49 -2.07 -6.10 -3.11
CA PHE A 49 -1.74 -4.77 -3.59
C PHE A 49 -0.27 -4.65 -4.03
N GLU A 50 0.64 -5.30 -3.31
CA GLU A 50 2.07 -5.31 -3.64
C GLU A 50 2.39 -6.10 -4.90
N THR A 51 1.56 -7.09 -5.24
CA THR A 51 1.71 -7.86 -6.48
C THR A 51 1.34 -7.06 -7.71
N LYS A 52 0.50 -6.03 -7.56
CA LYS A 52 0.06 -5.11 -8.64
C LYS A 52 0.99 -3.93 -8.88
N MET A 53 2.05 -3.80 -8.08
CA MET A 53 3.04 -2.74 -8.20
C MET A 53 4.20 -3.15 -9.09
N GLU A 54 4.69 -2.19 -9.86
CA GLU A 54 6.00 -2.29 -10.51
C GLU A 54 7.13 -2.31 -9.47
N ALA A 55 8.33 -2.73 -9.88
CA ALA A 55 9.45 -2.91 -8.95
C ALA A 55 9.81 -1.63 -8.17
N ASN A 56 9.83 -0.49 -8.85
CA ASN A 56 10.10 0.83 -8.26
C ASN A 56 8.98 1.31 -7.31
N GLU A 57 7.72 1.06 -7.67
CA GLU A 57 6.55 1.34 -6.85
C GLU A 57 6.55 0.50 -5.58
N ARG A 58 6.92 -0.79 -5.70
CA ARG A 58 7.01 -1.73 -4.56
C ARG A 58 8.10 -1.31 -3.58
N ILE A 59 9.27 -0.88 -4.05
CA ILE A 59 10.34 -0.33 -3.20
C ILE A 59 9.86 0.93 -2.47
N SER A 60 9.21 1.84 -3.20
CA SER A 60 8.64 3.08 -2.64
C SER A 60 7.56 2.78 -1.61
N TRP A 61 6.70 1.79 -1.89
CA TRP A 61 5.65 1.33 -0.99
C TRP A 61 6.20 0.67 0.27
N GLY A 62 7.25 -0.14 0.17
CA GLY A 62 7.94 -0.72 1.32
C GLY A 62 8.47 0.36 2.27
N SER A 63 9.10 1.40 1.70
CA SER A 63 9.58 2.56 2.48
C SER A 63 8.43 3.32 3.12
N PHE A 64 7.36 3.56 2.37
CA PHE A 64 6.16 4.23 2.85
C PHE A 64 5.46 3.44 3.97
N LYS A 65 5.37 2.11 3.85
CA LYS A 65 4.84 1.24 4.89
C LYS A 65 5.59 1.41 6.20
N ARG A 66 6.94 1.42 6.16
CA ARG A 66 7.79 1.61 7.35
C ARG A 66 7.53 2.95 8.05
N VAL A 67 7.33 4.00 7.27
CA VAL A 67 6.98 5.33 7.79
C VAL A 67 5.62 5.28 8.50
N ILE A 68 4.58 4.77 7.84
CA ILE A 68 3.24 4.68 8.44
C ILE A 68 3.22 3.78 9.67
N THR A 69 3.87 2.62 9.65
CA THR A 69 3.88 1.71 10.80
C THR A 69 4.59 2.31 12.01
N SER A 70 5.62 3.14 11.79
CA SER A 70 6.27 3.90 12.85
C SER A 70 5.35 4.97 13.44
N PHE A 71 4.55 5.64 12.61
CA PHE A 71 3.58 6.65 13.05
C PHE A 71 2.33 6.07 13.74
N LEU A 72 1.86 4.88 13.34
CA LEU A 72 0.62 4.28 13.84
C LEU A 72 0.82 3.23 14.94
N GLY A 73 2.06 2.99 15.37
CA GLY A 73 2.41 2.14 16.49
C GLY A 73 2.38 0.62 16.22
N PRO A 74 2.77 -0.21 17.20
CA PRO A 74 3.23 -1.60 17.00
C PRO A 74 2.16 -2.61 16.55
N LYS A 75 0.88 -2.24 16.48
CA LYS A 75 -0.19 -3.18 16.06
C LYS A 75 -0.04 -3.70 14.62
N LEU A 76 0.86 -3.10 13.82
CA LEU A 76 1.21 -3.57 12.47
C LEU A 76 2.58 -4.28 12.38
N GLN A 77 3.46 -4.13 13.39
CA GLN A 77 4.84 -4.62 13.31
C GLN A 77 4.95 -6.16 13.37
N ILE A 78 3.94 -6.82 13.96
CA ILE A 78 3.86 -8.28 14.10
C ILE A 78 3.56 -9.00 12.78
N TYR A 79 3.09 -8.30 11.74
CA TYR A 79 2.76 -8.90 10.44
C TYR A 79 3.89 -8.81 9.42
N CYS A 80 4.64 -7.69 9.37
CA CYS A 80 5.67 -7.49 8.34
C CYS A 80 6.97 -8.30 8.55
N ARG A 81 7.12 -9.06 9.64
CA ARG A 81 8.39 -9.74 9.99
C ARG A 81 8.46 -11.22 9.60
N ARG A 82 7.43 -11.81 8.98
CA ARG A 82 7.41 -13.25 8.70
C ARG A 82 8.07 -13.66 7.38
N ASP A 83 8.22 -12.77 6.40
CA ASP A 83 8.63 -13.18 5.05
C ASP A 83 10.11 -12.98 4.72
N ASP A 84 10.88 -12.26 5.54
CA ASP A 84 12.32 -12.06 5.31
C ASP A 84 13.20 -13.30 5.62
N LYS A 85 12.63 -14.41 6.12
CA LYS A 85 13.40 -15.60 6.53
C LYS A 85 13.37 -16.79 5.56
N LYS A 86 12.75 -16.69 4.38
CA LYS A 86 12.67 -17.83 3.45
C LYS A 86 13.64 -17.80 2.25
N ASN A 87 14.55 -16.83 2.16
CA ASN A 87 15.57 -16.83 1.10
C ASN A 87 16.99 -16.61 1.64
N SER A 88 17.39 -17.43 2.61
CA SER A 88 18.80 -17.65 2.96
C SER A 88 18.94 -18.96 3.73
N ARG A 89 18.79 -20.09 3.03
CA ARG A 89 19.52 -21.32 3.34
C ARG A 89 19.41 -22.32 2.19
N PHE A 90 20.59 -22.63 1.65
CA PHE A 90 20.96 -23.57 0.59
C PHE A 90 20.72 -23.10 -0.85
#